data_AF-A0A534JVH3-F1
#
_entry.id   AF-A0A534JVH3-F1
#
_cell.length_a   1.000
_cell.length_b   1.000
_cell.length_c   1.000
_cell.angle_alpha   90.00
_cell.angle_beta   90.00
_cell.angle_gamma   90.00
#
_symmetry.space_group_name_H-M   'P 1'
#
loop_
_entity.id
_entity.type
_entity.pdbx_description
1 polymer ?
#
loop_
_entity_poly.entity_id
_entity_poly.type
_entity_poly.pdbx_seq_one_letter_code
_entity_poly.pdbx_strand_id
1 'polypeptide(L)'
;MRSSVTPAEFERSGLPQEEARALARRVNDILRGHKDRTNPQTQVGLWLEFRGLIDQDPVLRRTFGVQAILYGLAYEGRKAEDGPGPAWIPSPETIRTSHLGSIMRERHLGSYAELHRWSTEHREDFWSEVIKRLGIVFRKKPERILEPTADLTHADWLPGASLNIAESCFGAEPGKTAIVYASEATP
;
A
#
# COMPACT_ATOMS: atom_id res chain seq x y z
N MET A 1 16.80 15.24 -16.84
CA MET A 1 15.69 14.28 -17.05
C MET A 1 15.28 14.30 -18.51
N ARG A 2 15.07 13.12 -19.10
CA ARG A 2 14.60 12.92 -20.47
C ARG A 2 13.30 13.67 -20.69
N SER A 3 13.28 14.54 -21.68
CA SER A 3 12.11 15.36 -22.05
C SER A 3 11.13 14.63 -22.97
N SER A 4 11.54 13.50 -23.55
CA SER A 4 10.70 12.70 -24.44
C SER A 4 11.17 11.25 -24.56
N VAL A 5 10.26 10.42 -25.07
CA VAL A 5 10.49 9.04 -25.50
C VAL A 5 10.18 8.88 -26.98
N THR A 6 10.84 7.92 -27.62
CA THR A 6 10.62 7.56 -29.03
C THR A 6 9.80 6.29 -29.17
N PRO A 7 9.00 6.12 -30.23
CA PRO A 7 8.28 4.86 -30.50
C PRO A 7 9.21 3.64 -30.55
N ALA A 8 10.42 3.82 -31.10
CA ALA A 8 11.42 2.76 -31.22
C ALA A 8 11.81 2.11 -29.88
N GLU A 9 11.74 2.85 -28.77
CA GLU A 9 12.00 2.30 -27.44
C GLU A 9 10.95 1.27 -27.01
N PHE A 10 9.69 1.54 -27.36
CA PHE A 10 8.56 0.67 -27.08
C PHE A 10 8.52 -0.52 -28.05
N GLU A 11 8.85 -0.31 -29.33
CA GLU A 11 8.98 -1.38 -30.33
C GLU A 11 10.03 -2.42 -29.90
N ARG A 12 11.19 -1.97 -29.38
CA ARG A 12 12.23 -2.87 -28.82
C ARG A 12 11.74 -3.71 -27.63
N SER A 13 10.65 -3.31 -26.98
CA SER A 13 10.03 -4.03 -25.88
C SER A 13 8.93 -4.99 -26.35
N GLY A 14 8.72 -5.14 -27.66
CA GLY A 14 7.74 -6.05 -28.25
C GLY A 14 6.37 -5.43 -28.54
N LEU A 15 6.22 -4.09 -28.47
CA LEU A 15 5.00 -3.43 -28.93
C LEU A 15 4.97 -3.32 -30.46
N PRO A 16 3.83 -3.55 -31.12
CA PRO A 16 3.72 -3.27 -32.54
C PRO A 16 3.79 -1.75 -32.82
N GLN A 17 4.15 -1.40 -34.05
CA GLN A 17 4.55 -0.04 -34.42
C GLN A 17 3.47 1.02 -34.14
N GLU A 18 2.21 0.72 -34.43
CA GLU A 18 1.11 1.67 -34.26
C GLU A 18 0.81 1.94 -32.77
N GLU A 19 0.83 0.89 -31.95
CA GLU A 19 0.68 0.95 -30.49
C GLU A 19 1.86 1.69 -29.85
N ALA A 20 3.08 1.42 -30.31
CA ALA A 20 4.28 2.11 -29.85
C ALA A 20 4.24 3.61 -30.17
N ARG A 21 3.77 4.00 -31.36
CA ARG A 21 3.57 5.41 -31.75
C ARG A 21 2.50 6.07 -30.89
N ALA A 22 1.37 5.40 -30.69
CA ALA A 22 0.27 5.91 -29.87
C ALA A 22 0.72 6.10 -28.41
N LEU A 23 1.43 5.12 -27.84
CA LEU A 23 1.96 5.18 -26.49
C LEU A 23 2.99 6.30 -26.34
N ALA A 24 3.94 6.44 -27.27
CA ALA A 24 4.94 7.51 -27.23
C ALA A 24 4.31 8.89 -27.24
N ARG A 25 3.23 9.11 -28.02
CA ARG A 25 2.47 10.37 -27.97
C ARG A 25 1.91 10.63 -26.57
N ARG A 26 1.15 9.67 -26.02
CA ARG A 26 0.52 9.80 -24.69
C ARG A 26 1.55 10.03 -23.58
N VAL A 27 2.66 9.29 -23.60
CA VAL A 27 3.74 9.44 -22.62
C VAL A 27 4.38 10.82 -22.73
N ASN A 28 4.66 11.31 -23.94
CA ASN A 28 5.22 12.64 -24.14
C ASN A 28 4.24 13.76 -23.74
N ASP A 29 2.93 13.57 -23.92
CA ASP A 29 1.90 14.50 -23.42
C ASP A 29 1.94 14.59 -21.88
N ILE A 30 1.96 13.44 -21.21
CA ILE A 30 2.06 13.36 -19.74
C ILE A 30 3.37 14.03 -19.26
N LEU A 31 4.51 13.71 -19.88
CA LEU A 31 5.80 14.31 -19.53
C LEU A 31 5.80 15.84 -19.60
N ARG A 32 5.10 16.43 -20.59
CA ARG A 32 4.98 17.89 -20.70
C ARG A 32 4.17 18.53 -19.57
N GLY A 33 3.22 17.78 -18.99
CA GLY A 33 2.41 18.24 -17.86
C GLY A 33 3.20 18.31 -16.54
N HIS A 34 4.24 17.49 -16.38
CA HIS A 34 5.03 17.37 -15.15
C HIS A 34 6.34 18.17 -15.25
N LYS A 35 6.32 19.43 -14.80
CA LYS A 35 7.47 20.36 -14.93
C LYS A 35 8.58 20.13 -13.90
N ASP A 36 8.24 19.84 -12.64
CA ASP A 36 9.22 19.58 -11.57
C ASP A 36 9.31 18.09 -11.25
N ARG A 37 9.95 17.33 -12.14
CA ARG A 37 10.18 15.90 -11.93
C ARG A 37 11.39 15.60 -11.03
N THR A 38 11.99 16.62 -10.41
CA THR A 38 12.99 16.43 -9.35
C THR A 38 12.34 16.28 -7.98
N ASN A 39 11.10 16.76 -7.83
CA ASN A 39 10.31 16.55 -6.63
C ASN A 39 9.82 15.08 -6.51
N PRO A 40 10.05 14.40 -5.37
CA PRO A 40 9.69 12.99 -5.18
C PRO A 40 8.19 12.71 -5.31
N GLN A 41 7.32 13.62 -4.87
CA GLN A 41 5.87 13.48 -4.98
C GLN A 41 5.42 13.64 -6.43
N THR A 42 6.02 14.54 -7.20
CA THR A 42 5.76 14.66 -8.64
C THR A 42 6.16 13.38 -9.39
N GLN A 43 7.32 12.78 -9.07
CA GLN A 43 7.74 11.50 -9.65
C GLN A 43 6.72 10.39 -9.37
N VAL A 44 6.19 10.35 -8.14
CA VAL A 44 5.12 9.42 -7.77
C VAL A 44 3.83 9.68 -8.56
N GLY A 45 3.41 10.93 -8.68
CA GLY A 45 2.25 11.31 -9.49
C GLY A 45 2.40 10.90 -10.95
N LEU A 46 3.58 11.12 -11.53
CA LEU A 46 3.92 10.70 -12.88
C LEU A 46 3.83 9.17 -13.05
N TRP A 47 4.35 8.41 -12.08
CA TRP A 47 4.21 6.96 -12.09
C TRP A 47 2.74 6.50 -12.04
N LEU A 48 1.90 7.16 -11.23
CA LEU A 48 0.47 6.84 -11.15
C LEU A 48 -0.25 7.08 -12.48
N GLU A 49 0.09 8.13 -13.21
CA GLU A 49 -0.47 8.35 -14.55
C GLU A 49 -0.04 7.25 -15.54
N PHE A 50 1.24 6.87 -15.54
CA PHE A 50 1.72 5.75 -16.36
C PHE A 50 1.09 4.42 -15.97
N ARG A 51 0.88 4.16 -14.68
CA ARG A 51 0.13 3.02 -14.18
C ARG A 51 -1.31 3.03 -14.67
N GLY A 52 -1.95 4.20 -14.72
CA GLY A 52 -3.28 4.35 -15.34
C GLY A 52 -3.31 3.92 -16.80
N LEU A 53 -2.26 4.24 -17.59
CA LEU A 53 -2.13 3.74 -18.96
C LEU A 53 -2.04 2.21 -19.01
N ILE A 54 -1.16 1.65 -18.17
CA ILE A 54 -0.91 0.20 -18.09
C ILE A 54 -2.20 -0.53 -17.68
N ASP A 55 -2.89 -0.03 -16.65
CA ASP A 55 -4.07 -0.67 -16.10
C ASP A 55 -5.27 -0.62 -17.04
N GLN A 56 -5.32 0.31 -17.99
CA GLN A 56 -6.41 0.40 -18.98
C GLN A 56 -6.15 -0.43 -20.24
N ASP A 57 -4.92 -0.89 -20.47
CA ASP A 57 -4.52 -1.57 -21.70
C ASP A 57 -3.97 -2.99 -21.43
N PRO A 58 -4.72 -4.05 -21.79
CA PRO A 58 -4.29 -5.44 -21.58
C PRO A 58 -2.95 -5.81 -22.22
N VAL A 59 -2.57 -5.15 -23.32
CA VAL A 59 -1.27 -5.36 -23.98
C VAL A 59 -0.18 -4.81 -23.07
N LEU A 60 -0.33 -3.57 -22.59
CA LEU A 60 0.64 -2.96 -21.69
C LEU A 60 0.80 -3.72 -20.37
N ARG A 61 -0.28 -4.31 -19.84
CA ARG A 61 -0.20 -5.16 -18.63
C ARG A 61 0.69 -6.39 -18.81
N ARG A 62 0.84 -6.90 -20.03
CA ARG A 62 1.65 -8.09 -20.33
C ARG A 62 3.05 -7.75 -20.86
N THR A 63 3.26 -6.52 -21.34
CA THR A 63 4.55 -6.10 -21.90
C THR A 63 5.45 -5.48 -20.83
N PHE A 64 6.14 -6.32 -20.05
CA PHE A 64 7.01 -5.87 -18.95
C PHE A 64 8.07 -4.84 -19.35
N GLY A 65 8.68 -4.99 -20.54
CA GLY A 65 9.71 -4.04 -21.02
C GLY A 65 9.19 -2.60 -21.11
N VAL A 66 7.93 -2.42 -21.50
CA VAL A 66 7.28 -1.11 -21.53
C VAL A 66 7.07 -0.58 -20.11
N GLN A 67 6.61 -1.42 -19.19
CA GLN A 67 6.42 -1.04 -17.80
C GLN A 67 7.74 -0.58 -17.17
N ALA A 68 8.84 -1.29 -17.46
CA ALA A 68 10.18 -0.94 -16.99
C ALA A 68 10.65 0.41 -17.55
N ILE A 69 10.40 0.70 -18.83
CA ILE A 69 10.70 2.02 -19.44
C ILE A 69 9.93 3.13 -18.72
N LEU A 70 8.62 2.94 -18.52
CA LEU A 70 7.78 3.95 -17.88
C LEU A 70 8.16 4.17 -16.41
N TYR A 71 8.47 3.11 -15.68
CA TYR A 71 8.95 3.20 -14.30
C TYR A 71 10.29 3.95 -14.22
N GLY A 72 11.25 3.59 -15.08
CA GLY A 72 12.55 4.28 -15.15
C GLY A 72 12.42 5.75 -15.52
N LEU A 73 11.47 6.09 -16.40
CA LEU A 73 11.17 7.46 -16.79
C LEU A 73 10.52 8.27 -15.66
N ALA A 74 9.63 7.66 -14.88
CA ALA A 74 8.95 8.32 -13.76
C ALA A 74 9.90 8.69 -12.63
N TYR A 75 10.88 7.82 -12.35
CA TYR A 75 11.84 7.97 -11.25
C TYR A 75 13.25 8.34 -11.70
N GLU A 76 13.41 8.82 -12.93
CA GLU A 76 14.71 9.23 -13.44
C GLU A 76 15.31 10.36 -12.58
N GLY A 77 16.54 10.16 -12.11
CA GLY A 77 17.22 11.15 -11.27
C GLY A 77 16.65 11.27 -9.84
N ARG A 78 15.80 10.33 -9.41
CA ARG A 78 15.40 10.21 -7.99
C ARG A 78 16.63 10.05 -7.11
N LYS A 79 16.68 10.82 -6.02
CA LYS A 79 17.82 10.78 -5.11
C LYS A 79 17.70 9.60 -4.14
N ALA A 80 18.83 9.13 -3.64
CA ALA A 80 18.87 7.97 -2.75
C ALA A 80 18.15 8.25 -1.41
N GLU A 81 18.23 9.49 -0.90
CA GLU A 81 17.54 9.91 0.32
C GLU A 81 16.02 9.85 0.24
N ASP A 82 15.45 9.91 -0.96
CA ASP A 82 14.01 9.82 -1.19
C ASP A 82 13.51 8.35 -1.23
N GLY A 83 14.42 7.39 -1.05
CA GLY A 83 14.15 5.97 -1.15
C GLY A 83 13.86 5.49 -2.57
N PRO A 84 13.57 4.19 -2.76
CA PRO A 84 13.20 3.67 -4.07
C PRO A 84 11.87 4.26 -4.54
N GLY A 85 11.69 4.37 -5.86
CA GLY A 85 10.38 4.67 -6.42
C GLY A 85 9.36 3.61 -6.01
N PRO A 86 8.18 3.98 -5.48
CA PRO A 86 7.18 2.98 -5.13
C PRO A 86 6.62 2.34 -6.41
N ALA A 87 6.90 1.05 -6.62
CA ALA A 87 6.37 0.29 -7.75
C ALA A 87 4.83 0.17 -7.69
N TRP A 88 4.25 0.20 -6.50
CA TRP A 88 2.81 0.13 -6.27
C TRP A 88 2.39 1.09 -5.16
N ILE A 89 1.20 1.66 -5.30
CA ILE A 89 0.54 2.52 -4.31
C ILE A 89 -0.93 2.11 -4.25
N PRO A 90 -1.55 2.03 -3.07
CA PRO A 90 -2.96 1.69 -2.97
C PRO A 90 -3.82 2.76 -3.65
N SER A 91 -4.89 2.32 -4.32
CA SER A 91 -5.88 3.23 -4.88
C SER A 91 -6.59 4.03 -3.78
N PRO A 92 -7.17 5.21 -4.08
CA PRO A 92 -8.00 5.94 -3.12
C PRO A 92 -9.11 5.08 -2.52
N GLU A 93 -9.70 4.18 -3.31
CA GLU A 93 -10.71 3.23 -2.85
C GLU A 93 -10.14 2.27 -1.81
N THR A 94 -9.01 1.63 -2.12
CA THR A 94 -8.30 0.72 -1.21
C THR A 94 -7.95 1.40 0.10
N ILE A 95 -7.46 2.65 0.04
CA ILE A 95 -7.16 3.44 1.24
C ILE A 95 -8.45 3.61 2.06
N ARG A 96 -9.53 4.07 1.42
CA ARG A 96 -10.81 4.36 2.07
C ARG A 96 -11.47 3.14 2.73
N THR A 97 -11.39 1.97 2.10
CA THR A 97 -12.02 0.74 2.60
C THR A 97 -11.13 -0.08 3.54
N SER A 98 -9.86 0.31 3.72
CA SER A 98 -8.96 -0.36 4.65
C SER A 98 -9.36 -0.11 6.11
N HIS A 99 -8.97 -1.02 7.02
CA HIS A 99 -9.17 -0.79 8.46
C HIS A 99 -8.48 0.49 8.94
N LEU A 100 -7.26 0.76 8.47
CA LEU A 100 -6.54 2.00 8.79
C LEU A 100 -7.25 3.23 8.24
N GLY A 101 -7.83 3.15 7.04
CA GLY A 101 -8.66 4.20 6.48
C GLY A 101 -9.90 4.50 7.31
N SER A 102 -10.53 3.48 7.92
CA SER A 102 -11.63 3.70 8.86
C SER A 102 -11.17 4.41 10.13
N ILE A 103 -10.04 3.98 10.72
CA ILE A 103 -9.45 4.64 11.90
C ILE A 103 -9.14 6.10 11.59
N MET A 104 -8.48 6.38 10.47
CA MET A 104 -8.18 7.74 10.02
C MET A 104 -9.44 8.60 9.91
N ARG A 105 -10.49 8.08 9.27
CA ARG A 105 -11.76 8.79 9.11
C ARG A 105 -12.44 9.08 10.44
N GLU A 106 -12.52 8.08 11.33
CA GLU A 106 -13.15 8.20 12.65
C GLU A 106 -12.38 9.16 13.58
N ARG A 107 -11.06 9.28 13.38
CA ARG A 107 -10.18 10.19 14.12
C ARG A 107 -9.94 11.54 13.42
N HIS A 108 -10.57 11.78 12.27
CA HIS A 108 -10.39 12.99 11.45
C HIS A 108 -8.92 13.27 11.05
N LEU A 109 -8.17 12.21 10.75
CA LEU A 109 -6.78 12.27 10.30
C LEU A 109 -6.71 12.26 8.77
N GLY A 110 -5.99 13.21 8.19
CA GLY A 110 -5.88 13.43 6.76
C GLY A 110 -4.79 12.61 6.07
N SER A 111 -3.85 12.03 6.82
CA SER A 111 -2.78 11.22 6.24
C SER A 111 -2.31 10.06 7.12
N TYR A 112 -1.68 9.07 6.49
CA TYR A 112 -1.04 7.97 7.22
C TYR A 112 0.06 8.48 8.18
N ALA A 113 0.76 9.56 7.84
CA ALA A 113 1.78 10.15 8.71
C ALA A 113 1.15 10.71 10.00
N GLU A 114 -0.04 11.32 9.90
CA GLU A 114 -0.79 11.78 11.07
C GLU A 114 -1.31 10.62 11.91
N LEU A 115 -1.79 9.54 11.28
CA LEU A 115 -2.16 8.29 11.97
C LEU A 115 -0.97 7.70 12.71
N HIS A 116 0.18 7.58 12.06
CA HIS A 116 1.38 7.04 12.67
C HIS A 116 1.79 7.88 13.88
N ARG A 117 1.89 9.21 13.73
CA ARG A 117 2.21 10.12 14.83
C ARG A 117 1.27 9.92 16.01
N TRP A 118 -0.05 9.99 15.76
CA TRP A 118 -1.06 9.76 16.79
C TRP A 118 -0.92 8.38 17.44
N SER A 119 -0.72 7.31 16.67
CA SER A 119 -0.59 5.94 17.21
C SER A 119 0.62 5.77 18.14
N THR A 120 1.69 6.55 17.90
CA THR A 120 2.91 6.51 18.73
C THR A 120 2.81 7.38 19.97
N GLU A 121 2.12 8.52 19.88
CA GLU A 121 1.90 9.47 20.97
C GLU A 121 0.78 9.01 21.93
N HIS A 122 -0.26 8.36 21.38
CA HIS A 122 -1.45 7.90 22.11
C HIS A 122 -1.57 6.37 22.05
N ARG A 123 -0.52 5.68 22.50
CA ARG A 123 -0.36 4.24 22.31
C ARG A 123 -1.46 3.40 22.96
N GLU A 124 -1.91 3.75 24.17
CA GLU A 124 -3.00 3.04 24.85
C GLU A 124 -4.32 3.18 24.06
N ASP A 125 -4.65 4.38 23.57
CA ASP A 125 -5.87 4.62 22.79
C ASP A 125 -5.86 3.86 21.47
N PHE A 126 -4.74 3.90 20.76
CA PHE A 126 -4.57 3.17 19.51
C PHE A 126 -4.77 1.67 19.70
N TRP A 127 -4.08 1.06 20.66
CA TRP A 127 -4.18 -0.38 20.88
C TRP A 127 -5.53 -0.81 21.47
N SER A 128 -6.16 0.01 22.31
CA SER A 128 -7.54 -0.21 22.75
C SER A 128 -8.49 -0.33 21.55
N GLU A 129 -8.37 0.58 20.59
CA GLU A 129 -9.18 0.59 19.37
C GLU A 129 -8.89 -0.62 18.47
N VAL A 130 -7.61 -0.96 18.28
CA VAL A 130 -7.20 -2.15 17.50
C VAL A 130 -7.74 -3.43 18.12
N ILE A 131 -7.57 -3.63 19.43
CA ILE A 131 -8.05 -4.82 20.15
C ILE A 131 -9.56 -4.97 20.02
N LYS A 132 -10.29 -3.86 20.15
CA LYS A 132 -11.74 -3.83 19.96
C LYS A 132 -12.13 -4.22 18.53
N ARG A 133 -11.47 -3.67 17.52
CA ARG A 133 -11.75 -3.96 16.09
C ARG A 133 -11.42 -5.40 15.71
N LEU A 134 -10.36 -5.97 16.29
CA LEU A 134 -9.99 -7.37 16.10
C LEU A 134 -10.96 -8.34 16.78
N GLY A 135 -11.84 -7.85 17.66
CA GLY A 135 -12.80 -8.69 18.37
C GLY A 135 -12.15 -9.65 19.37
N ILE A 136 -11.03 -9.26 19.98
CA ILE A 136 -10.32 -10.12 20.94
C ILE A 136 -11.22 -10.42 22.13
N VAL A 137 -11.41 -11.72 22.39
CA VAL A 137 -12.25 -12.23 23.47
C VAL A 137 -11.41 -12.41 24.73
N PHE A 138 -11.75 -11.67 25.78
CA PHE A 138 -11.14 -11.80 27.10
C PHE A 138 -12.06 -12.56 28.05
N ARG A 139 -11.49 -13.52 28.79
CA ARG A 139 -12.17 -14.16 29.93
C ARG A 139 -12.13 -13.24 31.16
N LYS A 140 -11.00 -12.57 31.38
CA LYS A 140 -10.85 -11.44 32.28
C LYS A 140 -10.29 -10.26 31.49
N LYS A 141 -11.01 -9.13 31.47
CA LYS A 141 -10.57 -7.92 30.78
C LYS A 141 -9.27 -7.38 31.40
N PRO A 142 -8.38 -6.76 30.61
CA PRO A 142 -7.23 -6.06 31.13
C PRO A 142 -7.64 -4.90 32.05
N GLU A 143 -6.79 -4.57 33.01
CA GLU A 143 -6.94 -3.38 33.85
C GLU A 143 -6.56 -2.10 33.08
N ARG A 144 -5.64 -2.22 32.12
CA ARG A 144 -5.18 -1.17 31.20
C ARG A 144 -4.57 -1.79 29.95
N ILE A 145 -4.29 -0.99 28.92
CA ILE A 145 -3.73 -1.53 27.67
C ILE A 145 -2.21 -1.72 27.76
N LEU A 146 -1.49 -0.75 28.32
CA LEU A 146 -0.04 -0.76 28.46
C LEU A 146 0.32 -0.11 29.79
N GLU A 147 1.28 -0.68 30.52
CA GLU A 147 1.85 -0.07 31.73
C GLU A 147 2.90 1.02 31.38
N PRO A 148 2.69 2.30 31.70
CA PRO A 148 3.56 3.43 31.38
C PRO A 148 4.92 3.36 32.06
N THR A 149 4.98 2.67 33.21
CA THR A 149 6.22 2.54 33.98
C THR A 149 7.01 1.28 33.63
N ALA A 150 6.50 0.45 32.72
CA ALA A 150 7.20 -0.75 32.29
C ALA A 150 8.46 -0.38 31.49
N ASP A 151 9.53 -1.13 31.74
CA ASP A 151 10.76 -1.02 30.97
C ASP A 151 10.47 -1.27 29.48
N LEU A 152 11.09 -0.48 28.59
CA LEU A 152 10.90 -0.62 27.15
C LEU A 152 11.30 -2.01 26.65
N THR A 153 12.24 -2.68 27.31
CA THR A 153 12.61 -4.07 26.97
C THR A 153 11.69 -5.12 27.60
N HIS A 154 10.87 -4.73 28.57
CA HIS A 154 9.90 -5.57 29.28
C HIS A 154 8.53 -4.88 29.37
N ALA A 155 8.00 -4.45 28.22
CA ALA A 155 6.71 -3.77 28.19
C ALA A 155 5.60 -4.69 28.71
N ASP A 156 4.83 -4.21 29.68
CA ASP A 156 3.70 -4.94 30.25
C ASP A 156 2.39 -4.52 29.57
N TRP A 157 1.91 -5.39 28.68
CA TRP A 157 0.71 -5.19 27.89
C TRP A 157 -0.46 -5.98 28.46
N LEU A 158 -1.64 -5.34 28.51
CA LEU A 158 -2.89 -5.94 28.97
C LEU A 158 -2.79 -6.55 30.38
N PRO A 159 -2.16 -5.87 31.36
CA PRO A 159 -1.97 -6.45 32.69
C PRO A 159 -3.28 -6.85 33.33
N GLY A 160 -3.21 -7.97 34.05
CA GLY A 160 -4.36 -8.57 34.72
C GLY A 160 -5.37 -9.26 33.80
N ALA A 161 -5.20 -9.19 32.48
CA ALA A 161 -6.07 -9.88 31.54
C ALA A 161 -5.84 -11.40 31.54
N SER A 162 -6.89 -12.14 31.17
CA SER A 162 -6.76 -13.54 30.77
C SER A 162 -7.62 -13.80 29.54
N LEU A 163 -7.10 -14.61 28.63
CA LEU A 163 -7.77 -14.97 27.38
C LEU A 163 -7.37 -16.39 26.96
N ASN A 164 -8.17 -16.96 26.06
CA ASN A 164 -7.75 -18.07 25.22
C ASN A 164 -7.87 -17.61 23.77
N ILE A 165 -6.76 -17.57 23.04
CA ILE A 165 -6.75 -17.04 21.67
C ILE A 165 -7.67 -17.82 20.73
N ALA A 166 -7.88 -19.11 20.99
CA ALA A 166 -8.80 -19.93 20.21
C ALA A 166 -10.25 -19.39 20.26
N GLU A 167 -10.67 -18.79 21.37
CA GLU A 167 -12.00 -18.16 21.50
C GLU A 167 -12.14 -16.92 20.61
N SER A 168 -11.03 -16.25 20.30
CA SER A 168 -11.02 -15.12 19.35
C SER A 168 -10.92 -15.60 17.90
N CYS A 169 -10.17 -16.67 17.64
CA CYS A 169 -9.96 -17.18 16.28
C CYS A 169 -11.15 -17.98 15.72
N PHE A 170 -11.92 -18.67 16.56
CA PHE A 170 -13.01 -19.56 16.13
C PHE A 170 -14.42 -19.03 16.45
N GLY A 171 -14.61 -17.70 16.34
CA GLY A 171 -15.90 -17.04 16.57
C GLY A 171 -16.84 -16.94 15.36
N ALA A 172 -16.46 -17.49 14.21
CA ALA A 172 -17.28 -17.45 12.99
C ALA A 172 -18.52 -18.35 13.08
N GLU A 173 -19.53 -18.07 12.26
CA GLU A 173 -20.75 -18.89 12.17
C GLU A 173 -20.43 -20.36 11.84
N PRO A 174 -21.17 -21.33 12.42
CA PRO A 174 -21.03 -22.74 12.05
C PRO A 174 -21.13 -22.94 10.53
N GLY A 175 -20.23 -23.76 9.98
CA GLY A 175 -20.20 -24.08 8.54
C GLY A 175 -19.39 -23.10 7.68
N LYS A 176 -18.86 -21.99 8.24
CA LYS A 176 -17.88 -21.16 7.53
C LYS A 176 -16.54 -21.89 7.41
N THR A 177 -15.93 -21.85 6.23
CA THR A 177 -14.62 -22.45 5.99
C THR A 177 -13.55 -21.74 6.83
N ALA A 178 -12.91 -22.47 7.75
CA ALA A 178 -11.80 -21.98 8.55
C ALA A 178 -10.43 -22.27 7.92
N ILE A 179 -10.30 -23.43 7.25
CA ILE A 179 -9.04 -23.91 6.66
C ILE A 179 -9.34 -24.39 5.24
N VAL A 180 -8.61 -23.86 4.27
CA VAL A 180 -8.53 -24.40 2.90
C VAL A 180 -7.19 -25.10 2.79
N TYR A 181 -7.23 -26.39 2.45
CA TYR A 181 -6.05 -27.22 2.28
C TYR A 181 -6.01 -27.74 0.84
N ALA A 182 -4.83 -27.68 0.22
CA ALA A 182 -4.55 -28.26 -1.08
C ALA A 182 -3.21 -28.99 -1.02
N SER A 183 -3.09 -30.08 -1.76
CA SER A 183 -1.88 -30.90 -1.82
C SER A 183 -1.58 -31.21 -3.27
N GLU A 184 -0.31 -31.09 -3.68
CA GLU A 184 0.10 -31.53 -5.02
C GLU A 184 -0.06 -33.05 -5.20
N ALA A 185 -0.08 -33.81 -4.10
CA ALA A 185 -0.33 -35.26 -4.11
C ALA A 185 -1.83 -35.61 -4.26
N THR A 186 -2.73 -34.65 -4.11
CA THR A 186 -4.17 -34.80 -4.27
C THR A 186 -4.72 -33.56 -5.00
N PRO A 187 -4.58 -33.51 -6.34
CA PRO A 187 -4.96 -32.36 -7.15
C PRO A 187 -6.46 -32.05 -7.10
#